data_AF-A0A923Y201-F1
#
_entry.id   AF-A0A923Y201-F1
#
_cell.length_a   1.000
_cell.length_b   1.000
_cell.length_c   1.000
_cell.angle_alpha   90.00
_cell.angle_beta   90.00
_cell.angle_gamma   90.00
#
_symmetry.space_group_name_H-M   'P 1'
#
loop_
_entity.id
_entity.type
_entity.pdbx_description
1 polymer ?
#
loop_
_entity_poly.entity_id
_entity_poly.type
_entity_poly.pdbx_seq_one_letter_code
_entity_poly.pdbx_strand_id
1 'polypeptide(L)' 'HVRNGVGVSKDGKTAYFAISNTAVNFASFALLFRDTLRTPNALYFDGSVSRLMAPELGRSGAGFAIGPMVGLVVPKAGG' A
#
# COMPACT_ATOMS: atom_id res chain seq x y z
N HIS A 1 16.08 -0.85 -2.92
CA HIS A 1 15.13 -1.55 -2.04
C HIS A 1 13.74 -1.51 -2.66
N VAL A 2 12.97 -2.58 -2.51
CA VAL A 2 11.51 -2.51 -2.68
C VAL A 2 10.96 -1.56 -1.63
N ARG A 3 9.97 -0.76 -2.00
CA ARG A 3 9.37 0.25 -1.13
C ARG A 3 7.87 0.05 -1.07
N ASN A 4 7.31 0.28 0.11
CA ASN A 4 5.89 0.25 0.41
C ASN A 4 5.48 1.51 1.16
N GLY A 5 4.22 1.89 1.03
CA GLY A 5 3.68 3.05 1.71
C GLY A 5 2.21 3.24 1.45
N VAL A 6 1.62 4.18 2.18
CA VAL A 6 0.22 4.56 2.06
C VAL A 6 0.08 6.08 1.99
N GLY A 7 -0.79 6.56 1.12
CA GLY A 7 -1.23 7.95 1.07
C GLY A 7 -2.75 8.02 1.07
N VAL A 8 -3.32 9.10 1.58
CA VAL A 8 -4.77 9.29 1.61
C VAL A 8 -5.14 10.44 0.69
N SER A 9 -6.23 10.32 -0.06
CA SER A 9 -6.77 11.41 -0.87
C SER A 9 -7.09 12.64 -0.02
N LYS A 10 -7.10 13.83 -0.63
CA LYS A 10 -7.36 15.09 0.08
C LYS A 10 -8.71 15.10 0.82
N ASP A 11 -9.70 14.38 0.32
CA ASP A 11 -11.03 14.25 0.93
C ASP A 11 -11.12 13.14 1.99
N GLY A 12 -10.05 12.41 2.25
CA GLY A 12 -10.00 11.34 3.25
C GLY A 12 -10.69 10.04 2.83
N LYS A 13 -11.24 9.95 1.62
CA LYS A 13 -12.11 8.83 1.21
C LYS A 13 -11.38 7.67 0.55
N THR A 14 -10.16 7.87 0.08
CA THR A 14 -9.38 6.85 -0.64
C THR A 14 -8.01 6.71 0.00
N ALA A 15 -7.68 5.49 0.41
CA ALA A 15 -6.33 5.12 0.81
C ALA A 15 -5.62 4.41 -0.35
N TYR A 16 -4.51 4.97 -0.81
CA TYR A 16 -3.66 4.39 -1.84
C TYR A 16 -2.51 3.63 -1.20
N PHE A 17 -2.54 2.30 -1.28
CA PHE A 17 -1.43 1.45 -0.88
C PHE A 17 -0.57 1.16 -2.11
N ALA A 18 0.74 1.45 -2.02
CA ALA A 18 1.68 1.23 -3.11
C ALA A 18 2.81 0.31 -2.66
N ILE A 19 3.19 -0.64 -3.52
CA ILE A 19 4.37 -1.48 -3.38
C ILE A 19 5.12 -1.46 -4.72
N SER A 20 6.41 -1.12 -4.71
CA SER A 20 7.22 -1.18 -5.92
C SER A 20 7.53 -2.64 -6.28
N ASN A 21 7.44 -2.99 -7.57
CA ASN A 21 7.81 -4.35 -8.01
C ASN A 21 9.33 -4.52 -8.19
N THR A 22 10.07 -3.42 -8.25
CA THR A 22 11.53 -3.38 -8.37
C THR A 22 12.11 -2.40 -7.36
N ALA A 23 13.45 -2.37 -7.26
CA ALA A 23 14.14 -1.42 -6.41
C ALA A 23 13.97 0.01 -6.93
N VAL A 24 13.54 0.92 -6.05
CA VAL A 24 13.43 2.36 -6.34
C VAL A 24 14.11 3.18 -5.24
N ASN A 25 14.55 4.39 -5.56
CA ASN A 25 15.03 5.33 -4.55
C ASN A 25 13.85 6.00 -3.82
N PHE A 26 14.13 6.65 -2.68
CA PHE A 26 13.08 7.21 -1.83
C PHE A 26 12.37 8.39 -2.50
N ALA A 27 13.11 9.22 -3.23
CA ALA A 27 12.56 10.37 -3.94
C ALA A 27 11.56 9.93 -5.02
N SER A 28 11.93 9.00 -5.90
CA SER A 28 11.04 8.46 -6.93
C SER A 28 9.76 7.86 -6.34
N PHE A 29 9.85 7.18 -5.20
CA PHE A 29 8.68 6.66 -4.50
C PHE A 29 7.81 7.78 -3.91
N ALA A 30 8.42 8.83 -3.34
CA ALA A 30 7.68 9.99 -2.83
C ALA A 30 7.00 10.79 -3.95
N LEU A 31 7.62 10.91 -5.12
CA LEU A 31 7.05 11.60 -6.29
C LEU A 31 5.78 10.92 -6.79
N LEU A 32 5.67 9.59 -6.70
CA LEU A 32 4.42 8.88 -6.99
C LEU A 32 3.24 9.44 -6.16
N PHE A 33 3.45 9.62 -4.85
CA PHE A 33 2.41 10.13 -3.96
C PHE A 33 2.10 11.60 -4.22
N ARG A 34 3.14 12.43 -4.41
CA ARG A 34 2.98 13.88 -4.59
C ARG A 34 2.41 14.26 -5.95
N ASP A 35 2.99 13.73 -7.03
CA ASP A 35 2.74 14.23 -8.39
C ASP A 35 1.67 13.42 -9.12
N THR A 36 1.65 12.10 -8.91
CA THR A 36 0.71 11.19 -9.59
C THR A 36 -0.57 11.00 -8.78
N LEU A 37 -0.45 10.53 -7.54
CA LEU A 37 -1.60 10.25 -6.66
C LEU A 37 -2.14 11.50 -5.97
N ARG A 38 -1.34 12.59 -5.94
CA ARG A 38 -1.69 13.89 -5.35
C ARG A 38 -2.19 13.81 -3.92
N THR A 39 -1.61 12.92 -3.13
CA THR A 39 -1.94 12.77 -1.70
C THR A 39 -1.25 13.87 -0.90
N PRO A 40 -1.95 14.63 -0.04
CA PRO A 40 -1.34 15.68 0.78
C PRO A 40 -0.26 15.16 1.74
N ASN A 41 -0.41 13.94 2.24
CA ASN A 41 0.56 13.26 3.09
C ASN A 41 0.64 11.78 2.70
N ALA A 42 1.81 11.18 2.91
CA ALA A 42 2.03 9.75 2.74
C ALA A 42 2.98 9.22 3.83
N LEU A 43 2.75 7.98 4.25
CA LEU A 43 3.59 7.26 5.18
C LEU A 43 4.41 6.20 4.43
N TYR A 44 5.70 6.18 4.69
CA TYR A 44 6.59 5.10 4.25
C TYR A 44 6.53 3.96 5.27
N PHE A 45 6.35 2.72 4.80
CA PHE A 45 6.38 1.55 5.66
C PHE A 45 7.79 0.95 5.73
N ASP A 46 7.96 0.04 6.67
CA ASP A 46 9.10 -0.87 6.76
C ASP A 46 9.35 -1.50 5.37
N GLY A 47 10.44 -1.09 4.71
CA GLY A 47 10.84 -1.55 3.38
C GLY A 47 11.47 -2.96 3.37
N SER A 48 11.37 -3.69 4.48
CA SER A 48 11.91 -5.04 4.69
C SER A 48 10.83 -6.09 4.45
N VAL A 49 9.57 -5.80 4.81
CA VAL A 49 8.42 -6.69 4.57
C VAL A 49 7.31 -5.96 3.80
N SER A 50 7.31 -6.11 2.47
CA SER A 50 6.25 -5.60 1.59
C SER A 50 5.48 -6.76 0.96
N ARG A 51 4.39 -7.20 1.61
CA ARG A 51 3.49 -8.23 1.06
C ARG A 51 2.10 -7.64 0.82
N LEU A 52 1.46 -8.13 -0.23
CA LEU A 52 0.08 -7.85 -0.56
C LEU A 52 -0.64 -9.19 -0.69
N MET A 53 -1.80 -9.28 -0.06
CA MET A 53 -2.70 -10.41 -0.21
C MET A 53 -3.92 -9.92 -1.00
N ALA A 54 -3.89 -10.15 -2.31
CA ALA A 54 -4.92 -9.75 -3.27
C ALA A 54 -5.12 -10.91 -4.26
N PRO A 55 -6.08 -11.83 -4.00
CA PRO A 55 -6.25 -13.01 -4.83
C PRO A 55 -6.71 -12.63 -6.24
N GLU A 56 -7.54 -11.59 -6.39
CA GLU A 56 -7.96 -11.10 -7.71
C GLU A 56 -6.79 -10.58 -8.57
N LEU A 57 -5.67 -10.18 -7.96
CA LEU A 57 -4.46 -9.76 -8.65
C LEU A 57 -3.44 -10.91 -8.82
N GLY A 58 -3.81 -12.15 -8.48
CA GLY A 58 -2.92 -13.30 -8.47
C GLY A 58 -1.75 -13.16 -7.47
N ARG A 59 -1.88 -12.27 -6.48
CA ARG A 59 -0.82 -11.95 -5.53
C ARG A 59 -1.18 -12.46 -4.15
N SER A 60 -0.77 -13.69 -3.87
CA SER A 60 -0.84 -14.30 -2.55
C SER A 60 0.57 -14.35 -1.97
N GLY A 61 0.94 -13.40 -1.12
CA GLY A 61 2.25 -13.38 -0.47
C GLY A 61 2.44 -14.60 0.43
N ALA A 62 3.02 -15.68 -0.09
CA ALA A 62 3.37 -16.86 0.70
C ALA A 62 4.58 -16.59 1.62
N GLY A 63 4.57 -17.19 2.82
CA GLY A 63 5.71 -17.19 3.74
C GLY A 63 5.38 -16.74 5.18
N PHE A 64 6.44 -16.60 5.99
CA PHE A 64 6.48 -16.36 7.45
C PHE A 64 5.41 -15.42 8.05
N ALA A 65 5.18 -15.58 9.36
CA ALA A 65 4.27 -14.79 10.18
C ALA A 65 4.26 -13.31 9.78
N ILE A 66 3.09 -12.84 9.36
CA ILE A 66 2.88 -11.45 8.94
C ILE A 66 2.65 -10.63 10.21
N GLY A 67 3.30 -9.47 10.30
CA GLY A 67 3.05 -8.48 11.35
C GLY A 67 1.65 -7.84 11.22
N PRO A 68 1.41 -6.69 11.85
CA PRO A 68 0.13 -5.99 11.75
C PRO A 68 -0.32 -5.81 10.29
N MET A 69 -1.58 -6.15 10.01
CA MET A 69 -2.17 -6.07 8.68
C MET A 69 -3.23 -4.96 8.63
N VAL A 70 -3.26 -4.23 7.51
CA VAL A 70 -4.39 -3.38 7.15
C VAL A 70 -5.22 -4.12 6.11
N GLY A 71 -6.51 -4.32 6.40
CA GLY A 71 -7.45 -4.99 5.51
C GLY A 71 -8.66 -4.10 5.24
N LEU A 72 -9.22 -4.22 4.03
CA LEU A 72 -10.52 -3.64 3.73
C LEU A 72 -11.60 -4.58 4.27
N VAL A 73 -12.45 -4.07 5.15
CA VAL A 73 -13.66 -4.76 5.59
C VAL A 73 -14.87 -4.07 4.98
N VAL A 74 -15.76 -4.86 4.38
CA VAL A 74 -17.09 -4.40 3.96
C VAL A 74 -18.12 -4.99 4.92
N PRO A 75 -19.10 -4.20 5.39
CA PRO A 75 -20.22 -4.75 6.14
C PRO A 75 -20.85 -5.90 5.35
N LYS A 76 -21.16 -7.00 6.03
CA LYS A 76 -21.95 -8.07 5.43
C LYS A 76 -23.27 -7.45 4.98
N ALA A 77 -23.62 -7.59 3.70
CA ALA A 77 -24.94 -7.18 3.21
C ALA A 77 -26.00 -7.86 4.08
N GLY A 78 -26.88 -7.06 4.69
CA GLY A 78 -27.85 -7.53 5.68
C GLY A 78 -28.69 -8.68 5.15
N GLY A 79 -28.91 -9.68 6.01
CA GLY A 79 -30.03 -10.61 5.89
C GLY A 79 -31.28 -10.00 6.50
#